data_AF-A0A6G0TJ34-F1
#
_entry.id   AF-A0A6G0TJ34-F1
#
_cell.length_a   1.000
_cell.length_b   1.000
_cell.length_c   1.000
_cell.angle_alpha   90.00
_cell.angle_beta   90.00
_cell.angle_gamma   90.00
#
_symmetry.space_group_name_H-M   'P 1'
#
loop_
_entity.id
_entity.type
_entity.pdbx_description
1 polymer ?
#
loop_
_entity_poly.entity_id
_entity_poly.type
_entity_poly.pdbx_seq_one_letter_code
_entity_poly.pdbx_strand_id
1 'polypeptide(L)'
;MLIFFLVLSMFLIRKTSCHLSNTTTVLLSIGIPYIQLSLNSEVFFMLVLVVTLAFWRKIVIKSTNSSKSLWIQWRHAFCFLLFSFGSFFGTGNIASINSFDPSIGRCFVSVFSPFIIMGLVLFKILAPILLTCCSFYLTSIKLKIPPINVFALMLAMSNMMGLHFLFLIKNTGSWLDIGMSISHYVIVQLLALFLSLMYGLAGLLIDGKKENSKQIITIIII
;
A
#
# COMPACT_ATOMS: atom_id res chain seq x y z
N MET A 1 21.42 -14.17 7.99
CA MET A 1 21.62 -13.04 8.94
C MET A 1 20.74 -11.83 8.60
N LEU A 2 20.70 -11.35 7.35
CA LEU A 2 19.86 -10.19 6.96
C LEU A 2 18.34 -10.45 6.97
N ILE A 3 17.88 -11.66 6.64
CA ILE A 3 16.47 -12.09 6.80
C ILE A 3 16.05 -12.06 8.27
N PHE A 4 16.96 -12.42 9.18
CA PHE A 4 16.74 -12.31 10.62
C PHE A 4 16.62 -10.84 11.03
N PHE A 5 17.39 -9.91 10.45
CA PHE A 5 17.21 -8.47 10.66
C PHE A 5 15.91 -7.91 10.07
N LEU A 6 15.45 -8.41 8.92
CA LEU A 6 14.12 -8.09 8.37
C LEU A 6 13.01 -8.54 9.32
N VAL A 7 13.04 -9.80 9.75
CA VAL A 7 12.06 -10.36 10.69
C VAL A 7 12.15 -9.70 12.08
N LEU A 8 13.37 -9.36 12.54
CA LEU A 8 13.62 -8.67 13.80
C LEU A 8 13.17 -7.21 13.73
N SER A 9 13.28 -6.53 12.59
CA SER A 9 12.67 -5.21 12.39
C SER A 9 11.14 -5.33 12.48
N MET A 10 10.54 -6.35 11.85
CA MET A 10 9.11 -6.75 11.96
C MET A 10 8.67 -7.18 13.37
N PHE A 11 9.61 -7.59 14.22
CA PHE A 11 9.34 -7.91 15.63
C PHE A 11 9.61 -6.73 16.57
N LEU A 12 10.57 -5.86 16.28
CA LEU A 12 10.77 -4.58 16.96
C LEU A 12 9.56 -3.65 16.72
N ILE A 13 8.93 -3.78 15.54
CA ILE A 13 7.59 -3.28 15.19
C ILE A 13 6.51 -3.68 16.21
N ARG A 14 6.63 -4.85 16.84
CA ARG A 14 5.69 -5.34 17.86
C ARG A 14 5.98 -4.77 19.26
N LYS A 15 7.24 -4.52 19.61
CA LYS A 15 7.66 -4.18 20.99
C LYS A 15 7.67 -2.68 21.32
N THR A 16 8.03 -1.79 20.38
CA THR A 16 7.92 -0.32 20.59
C THR A 16 6.49 0.23 20.43
N SER A 17 5.52 -0.70 20.49
CA SER A 17 4.08 -0.59 20.32
C SER A 17 3.27 0.19 21.37
N CYS A 18 3.87 0.88 22.34
CA CYS A 18 3.07 1.54 23.38
C CYS A 18 2.38 2.83 22.87
N HIS A 19 2.81 3.38 21.72
CA HIS A 19 2.32 4.66 21.18
C HIS A 19 1.89 4.56 19.70
N LEU A 20 0.93 3.69 19.39
CA LEU A 20 0.38 3.42 18.05
C LEU A 20 -0.38 4.62 17.40
N SER A 21 -0.36 5.81 18.00
CA SER A 21 -0.96 7.04 17.42
C SER A 21 -0.12 7.64 16.27
N ASN A 22 1.13 7.22 16.14
CA ASN A 22 2.12 7.87 15.29
C ASN A 22 2.31 7.12 13.97
N THR A 23 1.66 7.58 12.91
CA THR A 23 1.97 7.25 11.50
C THR A 23 3.45 7.14 11.15
N THR A 24 4.32 7.88 11.84
CA THR A 24 5.77 7.78 11.64
C THR A 24 6.29 6.38 11.97
N THR A 25 5.68 5.65 12.91
CA THR A 25 6.05 4.28 13.23
C THR A 25 5.65 3.30 12.13
N VAL A 26 4.47 3.50 11.52
CA VAL A 26 4.04 2.71 10.35
C VAL A 26 4.93 2.99 9.15
N LEU A 27 5.27 4.25 8.91
CA LEU A 27 6.19 4.67 7.84
C LEU A 27 7.59 4.06 8.02
N LEU A 28 8.13 4.09 9.24
CA LEU A 28 9.42 3.46 9.57
C LEU A 28 9.34 1.93 9.46
N SER A 29 8.23 1.32 9.90
CA SER A 29 8.08 -0.14 9.94
C SER A 29 8.13 -0.81 8.56
N ILE A 30 7.52 -0.20 7.55
CA ILE A 30 7.46 -0.74 6.20
C ILE A 30 8.59 -0.15 5.32
N GLY A 31 9.04 1.07 5.63
CA GLY A 31 10.14 1.72 4.92
C GLY A 31 11.50 1.03 5.15
N ILE A 32 11.83 0.65 6.39
CA ILE A 32 13.11 0.00 6.72
C ILE A 32 13.33 -1.32 5.93
N PRO A 33 12.39 -2.29 5.91
CA PRO A 33 12.59 -3.52 5.16
C PRO A 33 12.69 -3.26 3.65
N TYR A 34 11.98 -2.26 3.12
CA TYR A 34 12.09 -1.89 1.71
C TYR A 34 13.47 -1.32 1.37
N ILE A 35 14.00 -0.41 2.20
CA ILE A 35 15.34 0.21 2.00
C ILE A 35 16.43 -0.87 1.97
N GLN A 36 16.29 -1.91 2.80
CA GLN A 36 17.23 -3.03 2.84
C GLN A 36 17.17 -3.94 1.59
N LEU A 37 16.05 -3.92 0.86
CA LEU A 37 15.78 -4.73 -0.33
C LEU A 37 15.93 -3.94 -1.66
N SER A 38 16.21 -2.64 -1.60
CA SER A 38 16.26 -1.76 -2.79
C SER A 38 17.68 -1.31 -3.13
N LEU A 39 17.91 -1.11 -4.43
CA LEU A 39 19.13 -0.51 -4.97
C LEU A 39 18.96 1.01 -5.05
N ASN A 40 20.07 1.75 -5.22
CA ASN A 40 20.17 3.20 -5.00
C ASN A 40 19.03 4.06 -5.58
N SER A 41 18.49 3.77 -6.77
CA SER A 41 17.44 4.58 -7.41
C SER A 41 16.01 4.33 -6.87
N GLU A 42 15.71 3.13 -6.41
CA GLU A 42 14.37 2.76 -5.91
C GLU A 42 14.09 3.34 -4.52
N VAL A 43 15.14 3.52 -3.71
CA VAL A 43 15.03 4.15 -2.38
C VAL A 43 14.50 5.59 -2.49
N PHE A 44 14.91 6.33 -3.51
CA PHE A 44 14.42 7.70 -3.75
C PHE A 44 12.91 7.73 -3.98
N PHE A 45 12.36 6.78 -4.73
CA PHE A 45 10.92 6.69 -4.96
C PHE A 45 10.15 6.52 -3.64
N MET A 46 10.59 5.60 -2.78
CA MET A 46 9.95 5.40 -1.48
C MET A 46 10.06 6.60 -0.56
N LEU A 47 11.21 7.29 -0.56
CA LEU A 47 11.39 8.50 0.22
C LEU A 47 10.41 9.59 -0.24
N VAL A 48 10.32 9.83 -1.54
CA VAL A 48 9.38 10.79 -2.14
C VAL A 48 7.94 10.41 -1.79
N LEU A 49 7.58 9.13 -1.89
CA LEU A 49 6.25 8.63 -1.56
C LEU A 49 5.90 8.87 -0.09
N VAL A 50 6.82 8.56 0.84
CA VAL A 50 6.64 8.79 2.28
C VAL A 50 6.45 10.28 2.58
N VAL A 51 7.28 11.15 2.02
CA VAL A 51 7.20 12.60 2.22
C VAL A 51 5.88 13.14 1.68
N THR A 52 5.48 12.72 0.49
CA THR A 52 4.23 13.18 -0.15
C THR A 52 3.01 12.74 0.65
N LEU A 53 2.96 11.50 1.14
CA LEU A 53 1.90 11.02 2.03
C LEU A 53 1.85 11.79 3.35
N ALA A 54 3.01 12.10 3.94
CA ALA A 54 3.09 12.87 5.19
C ALA A 54 2.56 14.30 5.00
N PHE A 55 2.94 14.96 3.91
CA PHE A 55 2.47 16.31 3.57
C PHE A 55 0.97 16.33 3.29
N TRP A 56 0.51 15.42 2.43
CA TRP A 56 -0.91 15.28 2.11
C TRP A 56 -1.76 15.06 3.36
N ARG A 57 -1.31 14.18 4.27
CA ARG A 57 -2.01 13.92 5.52
C ARG A 57 -2.11 15.15 6.42
N LYS A 58 -1.04 15.95 6.53
CA LYS A 58 -1.05 17.20 7.30
C LYS A 58 -2.09 18.18 6.73
N ILE A 59 -2.17 18.29 5.40
CA ILE A 59 -3.16 19.12 4.72
C ILE A 59 -4.58 18.65 5.05
N VAL A 60 -4.85 17.34 4.93
CA VAL A 60 -6.18 16.79 5.13
C VAL A 60 -6.66 16.96 6.57
N ILE A 61 -5.80 16.70 7.56
CA ILE A 61 -6.13 16.89 8.99
C ILE A 61 -6.40 18.37 9.30
N LYS A 62 -5.61 19.30 8.74
CA LYS A 62 -5.84 20.75 8.92
C LYS A 62 -7.16 21.21 8.31
N SER A 63 -7.60 20.58 7.21
CA SER A 63 -8.81 20.94 6.47
C SER A 63 -10.13 20.55 7.16
N THR A 64 -10.11 19.68 8.18
CA THR A 64 -11.32 19.08 8.79
C THR A 64 -12.11 20.01 9.70
N ASN A 65 -11.62 21.23 9.98
CA ASN A 65 -12.31 22.17 10.85
C ASN A 65 -13.59 22.80 10.24
N SER A 66 -13.96 22.51 8.98
CA SER A 66 -15.12 23.12 8.30
C SER A 66 -16.10 22.07 7.76
N SER A 67 -17.37 22.23 8.13
CA SER A 67 -18.49 21.29 8.03
C SER A 67 -18.98 20.99 6.59
N LYS A 68 -18.19 20.25 5.79
CA LYS A 68 -18.69 19.57 4.57
C LYS A 68 -18.17 18.13 4.48
N SER A 69 -18.77 17.24 5.27
CA SER A 69 -18.34 15.84 5.46
C SER A 69 -18.18 15.03 4.16
N LEU A 70 -19.11 15.15 3.21
CA LEU A 70 -19.20 14.25 2.05
C LEU A 70 -18.11 14.52 0.99
N TRP A 71 -17.86 15.79 0.67
CA TRP A 71 -16.79 16.19 -0.25
C TRP A 71 -15.39 15.78 0.25
N ILE A 72 -15.19 15.81 1.56
CA ILE A 72 -13.94 15.38 2.19
C ILE A 72 -13.75 13.87 2.03
N GLN A 73 -14.81 13.06 2.17
CA GLN A 73 -14.76 11.61 1.93
C GLN A 73 -14.39 11.29 0.48
N TRP A 74 -15.00 11.99 -0.49
CA TRP A 74 -14.69 11.85 -1.92
C TRP A 74 -13.25 12.21 -2.25
N ARG A 75 -12.77 13.37 -1.80
CA ARG A 75 -11.38 13.78 -2.01
C ARG A 75 -10.40 12.79 -1.37
N HIS A 76 -10.72 12.30 -0.17
CA HIS A 76 -9.90 11.34 0.56
C HIS A 76 -9.79 10.00 -0.20
N ALA A 77 -10.91 9.45 -0.66
CA ALA A 77 -10.92 8.21 -1.45
C ALA A 77 -10.26 8.38 -2.82
N PHE A 78 -10.42 9.53 -3.48
CA PHE A 78 -9.77 9.84 -4.74
C PHE A 78 -8.24 9.93 -4.59
N CYS A 79 -7.77 10.66 -3.58
CA CYS A 79 -6.33 10.69 -3.28
C CYS A 79 -5.80 9.29 -2.94
N PHE A 80 -6.56 8.49 -2.19
CA PHE A 80 -6.17 7.11 -1.88
C PHE A 80 -5.93 6.29 -3.14
N LEU A 81 -6.86 6.34 -4.10
CA LEU A 81 -6.70 5.68 -5.39
C LEU A 81 -5.46 6.19 -6.14
N LEU A 82 -5.31 7.51 -6.27
CA LEU A 82 -4.16 8.11 -6.97
C LEU A 82 -2.81 7.65 -6.39
N PHE A 83 -2.65 7.73 -5.07
CA PHE A 83 -1.41 7.28 -4.42
C PHE A 83 -1.21 5.78 -4.57
N SER A 84 -2.27 4.98 -4.57
CA SER A 84 -2.20 3.53 -4.73
C SER A 84 -1.77 3.12 -6.14
N PHE A 85 -2.39 3.70 -7.18
CA PHE A 85 -1.95 3.51 -8.57
C PHE A 85 -0.53 4.05 -8.78
N GLY A 86 -0.21 5.23 -8.24
CA GLY A 86 1.13 5.81 -8.29
C GLY A 86 2.19 4.93 -7.61
N SER A 87 1.82 4.24 -6.52
CA SER A 87 2.69 3.26 -5.85
C SER A 87 2.95 2.04 -6.72
N PHE A 88 1.91 1.51 -7.36
CA PHE A 88 2.04 0.37 -8.26
C PHE A 88 2.93 0.68 -9.46
N PHE A 89 2.65 1.77 -10.17
CA PHE A 89 3.44 2.16 -11.36
C PHE A 89 4.83 2.70 -11.00
N GLY A 90 4.96 3.43 -9.90
CA GLY A 90 6.20 4.06 -9.48
C GLY A 90 7.26 3.08 -8.95
N THR A 91 6.87 1.86 -8.57
CA THR A 91 7.84 0.79 -8.34
C THR A 91 8.58 0.36 -9.61
N GLY A 92 8.18 0.84 -10.79
CA GLY A 92 9.00 0.88 -12.01
C GLY A 92 9.37 -0.47 -12.64
N ASN A 93 9.01 -1.58 -12.01
CA ASN A 93 9.55 -2.90 -12.34
C ASN A 93 8.50 -3.83 -13.00
N ILE A 94 7.28 -3.35 -13.27
CA ILE A 94 6.25 -4.12 -13.99
C ILE A 94 6.46 -4.11 -15.51
N ALA A 95 7.06 -3.04 -16.07
CA ALA A 95 7.37 -2.94 -17.50
C ALA A 95 8.62 -3.75 -17.89
N SER A 96 9.45 -4.10 -16.90
CA SER A 96 10.72 -4.78 -17.07
C SER A 96 10.81 -5.95 -16.08
N ILE A 97 9.93 -6.94 -16.25
CA ILE A 97 10.13 -8.28 -15.68
C ILE A 97 11.57 -8.82 -15.96
N ASN A 98 12.24 -8.28 -16.98
CA ASN A 98 13.64 -8.54 -17.33
C ASN A 98 14.71 -7.76 -16.54
N SER A 99 14.38 -6.70 -15.79
CA SER A 99 15.34 -5.95 -14.95
C SER A 99 15.31 -6.33 -13.47
N PHE A 100 14.44 -7.27 -13.09
CA PHE A 100 14.57 -7.91 -11.79
C PHE A 100 15.82 -8.76 -11.79
N ASP A 101 16.95 -8.14 -11.43
CA ASP A 101 18.18 -8.87 -11.24
C ASP A 101 18.01 -9.77 -10.00
N PRO A 102 18.00 -11.11 -10.16
CA PRO A 102 17.94 -12.02 -9.03
C PRO A 102 19.15 -11.88 -8.09
N SER A 103 20.15 -11.06 -8.44
CA SER A 103 21.25 -10.64 -7.56
C SER A 103 20.79 -10.12 -6.20
N ILE A 104 19.66 -9.41 -6.12
CA ILE A 104 19.10 -8.92 -4.85
C ILE A 104 18.68 -10.10 -3.96
N GLY A 105 18.07 -11.13 -4.55
CA GLY A 105 17.73 -12.38 -3.86
C GLY A 105 18.98 -13.16 -3.41
N ARG A 106 20.05 -13.12 -4.21
CA ARG A 106 21.35 -13.76 -3.89
C ARG A 106 22.07 -13.10 -2.69
N CYS A 107 21.78 -11.84 -2.38
CA CYS A 107 22.33 -11.15 -1.21
C CYS A 107 21.67 -11.62 0.11
N PHE A 108 20.40 -12.06 0.05
CA PHE A 108 19.64 -12.53 1.21
C PHE A 108 19.65 -14.05 1.36
N VAL A 109 19.69 -14.79 0.26
CA VAL A 109 19.74 -16.24 0.24
C VAL A 109 20.94 -16.69 -0.57
N SER A 110 21.96 -17.20 0.13
CA SER A 110 23.19 -17.72 -0.48
C SER A 110 22.98 -19.03 -1.24
N VAL A 111 21.89 -19.75 -0.94
CA VAL A 111 21.48 -20.98 -1.63
C VAL A 111 20.32 -20.66 -2.58
N PHE A 112 20.44 -21.05 -3.85
CA PHE A 112 19.41 -20.79 -4.85
C PHE A 112 18.09 -21.48 -4.46
N SER A 113 17.10 -20.67 -4.08
CA SER A 113 15.74 -21.12 -3.77
C SER A 113 14.75 -20.23 -4.51
N PRO A 114 14.26 -20.66 -5.70
CA PRO A 114 13.48 -19.79 -6.59
C PRO A 114 12.20 -19.30 -5.92
N PHE A 115 11.57 -20.10 -5.05
CA PHE A 115 10.37 -19.71 -4.31
C PHE A 115 10.62 -18.60 -3.29
N ILE A 116 11.77 -18.60 -2.59
CA ILE A 116 12.10 -17.59 -1.59
C ILE A 116 12.46 -16.27 -2.27
N ILE A 117 13.24 -16.34 -3.36
CA ILE A 117 13.59 -15.16 -4.16
C ILE A 117 12.33 -14.53 -4.77
N MET A 118 11.42 -15.34 -5.35
CA MET A 118 10.14 -14.86 -5.85
C MET A 118 9.27 -14.24 -4.75
N GLY A 119 9.22 -14.85 -3.56
CA GLY A 119 8.50 -14.31 -2.41
C GLY A 119 9.05 -12.95 -1.92
N LEU A 120 10.37 -12.78 -1.89
CA LEU A 120 11.02 -11.51 -1.52
C LEU A 120 10.73 -10.41 -2.56
N VAL A 121 10.73 -10.76 -3.84
CA VAL A 121 10.38 -9.83 -4.93
C VAL A 121 8.92 -9.40 -4.83
N LEU A 122 7.99 -10.34 -4.61
CA LEU A 122 6.60 -10.01 -4.36
C LEU A 122 6.48 -9.08 -3.15
N PHE A 123 7.07 -9.43 -2.00
CA PHE A 123 7.04 -8.59 -0.81
C PHE A 123 7.54 -7.16 -1.07
N LYS A 124 8.58 -6.98 -1.89
CA LYS A 124 9.10 -5.68 -2.29
C LYS A 124 8.09 -4.83 -3.08
N ILE A 125 7.32 -5.45 -3.99
CA ILE A 125 6.26 -4.77 -4.75
C ILE A 125 5.07 -4.44 -3.83
N LEU A 126 4.75 -5.32 -2.88
CA LEU A 126 3.62 -5.16 -1.95
C LEU A 126 3.86 -4.04 -0.92
N ALA A 127 5.11 -3.84 -0.48
CA ALA A 127 5.46 -2.90 0.58
C ALA A 127 4.98 -1.44 0.35
N PRO A 128 5.22 -0.77 -0.79
CA PRO A 128 4.70 0.59 -1.05
C PRO A 128 3.18 0.67 -1.02
N ILE A 129 2.49 -0.36 -1.51
CA ILE A 129 1.03 -0.42 -1.53
C ILE A 129 0.47 -0.62 -0.12
N LEU A 130 1.08 -1.50 0.67
CA LEU A 130 0.72 -1.68 2.08
C LEU A 130 0.95 -0.38 2.87
N LEU A 131 2.02 0.35 2.58
CA LEU A 131 2.33 1.63 3.19
C LEU A 131 1.24 2.68 2.91
N THR A 132 0.80 2.81 1.65
CA THR A 132 -0.31 3.72 1.31
C THR A 132 -1.59 3.30 2.00
N CYS A 133 -1.99 2.03 1.92
CA CYS A 133 -3.19 1.51 2.58
C CYS A 133 -3.20 1.82 4.09
N CYS A 134 -2.12 1.53 4.81
CA CYS A 134 -2.03 1.80 6.25
C CYS A 134 -2.09 3.30 6.56
N SER A 135 -1.41 4.15 5.78
CA SER A 135 -1.41 5.59 5.98
C SER A 135 -2.80 6.22 5.80
N PHE A 136 -3.56 5.74 4.81
CA PHE A 136 -4.92 6.18 4.53
C PHE A 136 -5.90 5.66 5.57
N TYR A 137 -5.79 4.38 5.96
CA TYR A 137 -6.63 3.80 7.01
C TYR A 137 -6.47 4.54 8.36
N LEU A 138 -5.24 4.82 8.78
CA LEU A 138 -4.97 5.62 9.98
C LEU A 138 -5.50 7.05 9.87
N THR A 139 -5.46 7.63 8.67
CA THR A 139 -5.98 8.97 8.43
C THR A 139 -7.51 8.97 8.49
N SER A 140 -8.18 7.96 7.95
CA SER A 140 -9.63 7.77 8.07
C SER A 140 -10.07 7.72 9.54
N ILE A 141 -9.36 6.98 10.39
CA ILE A 141 -9.62 6.93 11.84
C ILE A 141 -9.47 8.33 12.47
N LYS A 142 -8.39 9.06 12.16
CA LYS A 142 -8.18 10.41 12.73
C LYS A 142 -9.23 11.42 12.27
N LEU A 143 -9.71 11.28 11.04
CA LEU A 143 -10.77 12.11 10.48
C LEU A 143 -12.18 11.74 10.97
N LYS A 144 -12.31 10.68 11.78
CA LYS A 144 -13.60 10.10 12.21
C LYS A 144 -14.49 9.70 11.03
N ILE A 145 -13.87 9.35 9.89
CA ILE A 145 -14.58 8.83 8.72
C ILE A 145 -14.62 7.31 8.87
N PRO A 146 -15.79 6.66 8.73
CA PRO A 146 -15.87 5.21 8.75
C PRO A 146 -15.02 4.63 7.60
N PRO A 147 -14.06 3.72 7.88
CA PRO A 147 -13.12 3.21 6.88
C PRO A 147 -13.83 2.43 5.77
N ILE A 148 -15.01 1.87 6.05
CA ILE A 148 -15.86 1.20 5.06
C ILE A 148 -16.37 2.16 3.97
N ASN A 149 -16.64 3.43 4.29
CA ASN A 149 -17.07 4.40 3.29
C ASN A 149 -15.94 4.74 2.32
N VAL A 150 -14.72 4.88 2.85
CA VAL A 150 -13.53 5.15 2.04
C VAL A 150 -13.24 3.97 1.11
N PHE A 151 -13.38 2.74 1.64
CA PHE A 151 -13.27 1.52 0.86
C PHE A 151 -14.32 1.42 -0.24
N ALA A 152 -15.61 1.62 0.09
CA ALA A 152 -16.70 1.55 -0.87
C ALA A 152 -16.53 2.59 -1.98
N LEU A 153 -16.10 3.80 -1.63
CA LEU A 153 -15.90 4.88 -2.59
C LEU A 153 -14.67 4.67 -3.47
N MET A 154 -13.59 4.13 -2.90
CA MET A 154 -12.43 3.65 -3.65
C MET A 154 -12.86 2.60 -4.67
N LEU A 155 -13.64 1.60 -4.25
CA LEU A 155 -14.09 0.52 -5.11
C LEU A 155 -15.01 1.02 -6.23
N ALA A 156 -15.93 1.94 -5.91
CA ALA A 156 -16.81 2.57 -6.90
C ALA A 156 -16.00 3.32 -7.98
N MET A 157 -15.04 4.14 -7.56
CA MET A 157 -14.18 4.90 -8.47
C MET A 157 -13.27 4.00 -9.31
N SER A 158 -12.73 2.92 -8.75
CA SER A 158 -11.94 1.95 -9.53
C SER A 158 -12.79 1.22 -10.56
N ASN A 159 -14.05 0.88 -10.24
CA ASN A 159 -14.96 0.26 -11.21
C ASN A 159 -15.37 1.25 -12.31
N MET A 160 -15.56 2.53 -12.00
CA MET A 160 -15.78 3.58 -13.01
C MET A 160 -14.58 3.68 -13.97
N MET A 161 -13.35 3.63 -13.45
CA MET A 161 -12.15 3.58 -14.27
C MET A 161 -12.08 2.30 -15.11
N GLY A 162 -12.46 1.15 -14.56
CA GLY A 162 -12.55 -0.12 -15.28
C GLY A 162 -13.57 -0.08 -16.43
N LEU A 163 -14.77 0.47 -16.18
CA LEU A 163 -15.80 0.66 -17.21
C LEU A 163 -15.32 1.57 -18.34
N HIS A 164 -14.58 2.63 -18.02
CA HIS A 164 -13.96 3.47 -19.05
C HIS A 164 -13.04 2.66 -19.96
N PHE A 165 -12.16 1.82 -19.40
CA PHE A 165 -11.31 0.94 -20.20
C PHE A 165 -12.10 -0.12 -20.98
N LEU A 166 -13.21 -0.61 -20.43
CA LEU A 166 -14.10 -1.54 -21.11
C LEU A 166 -14.70 -0.92 -22.37
N PHE A 167 -15.13 0.34 -22.32
CA PHE A 167 -15.62 1.06 -23.49
C PHE A 167 -14.51 1.42 -24.49
N LEU A 168 -13.25 1.45 -24.06
CA LEU A 168 -12.08 1.68 -24.93
C LEU A 168 -11.54 0.40 -25.58
N ILE A 169 -12.17 -0.76 -25.34
CA ILE A 169 -11.76 -2.02 -25.99
C ILE A 169 -11.98 -1.90 -27.50
N LYS A 170 -10.92 -2.16 -28.26
CA LYS A 170 -10.96 -2.13 -29.72
C LYS A 170 -11.33 -3.50 -30.25
N ASN A 171 -12.37 -3.55 -31.09
CA ASN A 171 -12.79 -4.78 -31.80
C ASN A 171 -12.25 -4.85 -33.23
N THR A 172 -11.44 -3.87 -33.65
CA THR A 172 -10.88 -3.74 -34.99
C THR A 172 -9.42 -3.30 -34.91
N GLY A 173 -8.62 -3.65 -35.92
CA GLY A 173 -7.19 -3.34 -35.97
C GLY A 173 -6.30 -4.59 -35.91
N SER A 174 -5.04 -4.41 -35.54
CA SER A 174 -4.10 -5.52 -35.41
C SER A 174 -4.44 -6.40 -34.19
N TRP A 175 -4.10 -7.68 -34.25
CA TRP A 175 -4.24 -8.60 -33.11
C TRP A 175 -3.52 -8.09 -31.85
N LEU A 176 -2.41 -7.37 -32.02
CA LEU A 176 -1.65 -6.76 -30.93
C LEU A 176 -2.43 -5.60 -30.28
N ASP A 177 -3.06 -4.73 -31.06
CA ASP A 177 -3.86 -3.62 -30.52
C ASP A 177 -5.08 -4.11 -29.75
N ILE A 178 -5.74 -5.14 -30.27
CA ILE A 178 -6.87 -5.81 -29.60
C ILE A 178 -6.39 -6.40 -28.27
N GLY A 179 -5.31 -7.18 -28.29
CA GLY A 179 -4.73 -7.78 -27.09
C GLY A 179 -4.26 -6.76 -26.05
N MET A 180 -3.68 -5.63 -26.48
CA MET A 180 -3.26 -4.54 -25.60
C MET A 180 -4.45 -3.85 -24.93
N SER A 181 -5.54 -3.61 -25.67
CA SER A 181 -6.74 -3.00 -25.11
C SER A 181 -7.39 -3.87 -24.02
N ILE A 182 -7.45 -5.19 -24.25
CA ILE A 182 -7.95 -6.18 -23.29
C ILE A 182 -7.02 -6.26 -22.08
N SER A 183 -5.71 -6.27 -22.29
CA SER A 183 -4.71 -6.33 -21.21
C SER A 183 -4.81 -5.11 -20.29
N HIS A 184 -4.95 -3.91 -20.84
CA HIS A 184 -5.13 -2.70 -20.03
C HIS A 184 -6.37 -2.76 -19.13
N TYR A 185 -7.50 -3.24 -19.66
CA TYR A 185 -8.72 -3.44 -18.87
C TYR A 185 -8.48 -4.44 -17.73
N VAL A 186 -7.91 -5.60 -18.03
CA VAL A 186 -7.64 -6.66 -17.04
C VAL A 186 -6.66 -6.18 -15.96
N ILE A 187 -5.60 -5.47 -16.34
CA ILE A 187 -4.60 -4.94 -15.39
C ILE A 187 -5.24 -3.97 -14.40
N VAL A 188 -6.07 -3.04 -14.87
CA VAL A 188 -6.75 -2.06 -13.99
C VAL A 188 -7.71 -2.76 -13.03
N GLN A 189 -8.47 -3.75 -13.51
CA GLN A 189 -9.42 -4.49 -12.67
C GLN A 189 -8.71 -5.39 -11.64
N LEU A 190 -7.62 -6.06 -12.02
CA LEU A 190 -6.79 -6.84 -11.11
C LEU A 190 -6.12 -5.96 -10.05
N LEU A 191 -5.62 -4.79 -10.45
CA LEU A 191 -5.03 -3.84 -9.52
C LEU A 191 -6.08 -3.34 -8.51
N ALA A 192 -7.31 -3.05 -8.95
CA ALA A 192 -8.40 -2.68 -8.06
C ALA A 192 -8.74 -3.77 -7.03
N LEU A 193 -8.83 -5.03 -7.47
CA LEU A 193 -9.06 -6.18 -6.57
C LEU A 193 -7.90 -6.36 -5.59
N PHE A 194 -6.68 -6.22 -6.07
CA PHE A 194 -5.47 -6.33 -5.25
C PHE A 194 -5.42 -5.22 -4.17
N LEU A 195 -5.75 -3.98 -4.53
CA LEU A 195 -5.87 -2.86 -3.58
C LEU A 195 -6.95 -3.08 -2.53
N SER A 196 -8.09 -3.66 -2.94
CA SER A 196 -9.16 -4.03 -2.02
C SER A 196 -8.67 -5.00 -0.93
N LEU A 197 -7.92 -6.05 -1.34
CA LEU A 197 -7.32 -7.01 -0.42
C LEU A 197 -6.30 -6.36 0.52
N MET A 198 -5.42 -5.50 0.01
CA MET A 198 -4.42 -4.79 0.81
C MET A 198 -5.05 -3.82 1.82
N TYR A 199 -6.14 -3.14 1.46
CA TYR A 199 -6.86 -2.26 2.39
C TYR A 199 -7.52 -3.05 3.52
N GLY A 200 -8.07 -4.23 3.23
CA GLY A 200 -8.57 -5.17 4.24
C GLY A 200 -7.48 -5.64 5.19
N LEU A 201 -6.31 -6.03 4.67
CA LEU A 201 -5.14 -6.40 5.47
C LEU A 201 -4.66 -5.26 6.37
N ALA A 202 -4.63 -4.02 5.85
CA ALA A 202 -4.28 -2.85 6.65
C ALA A 202 -5.25 -2.65 7.82
N GLY A 203 -6.55 -2.88 7.60
CA GLY A 203 -7.56 -2.86 8.66
C GLY A 203 -7.29 -3.92 9.72
N LEU A 204 -7.06 -5.18 9.34
CA LEU A 204 -6.75 -6.26 10.28
C LEU A 204 -5.50 -6.00 11.11
N LEU A 205 -4.44 -5.45 10.50
CA LEU A 205 -3.20 -5.10 11.19
C LEU A 205 -3.39 -4.00 12.23
N ILE A 206 -4.35 -3.09 12.02
CA ILE A 206 -4.58 -1.92 12.89
C ILE A 206 -5.66 -2.22 13.94
N ASP A 207 -6.78 -2.86 13.56
CA ASP A 207 -7.89 -3.18 14.45
C ASP A 207 -7.57 -4.33 15.40
N GLY A 208 -6.86 -5.37 14.94
CA GLY A 208 -6.41 -6.50 15.78
C GLY A 208 -5.50 -6.05 16.95
N LYS A 209 -5.03 -4.80 16.93
CA LYS A 209 -4.26 -4.20 18.00
C LYS A 209 -5.09 -3.44 19.03
N LYS A 210 -6.24 -2.88 18.63
CA LYS A 210 -7.13 -2.13 19.52
C LYS A 210 -7.79 -3.07 20.55
N GLU A 211 -8.09 -4.29 20.13
CA GLU A 211 -8.68 -5.33 20.98
C GLU A 211 -7.71 -5.84 22.06
N ASN A 212 -6.46 -6.15 21.67
CA ASN A 212 -5.40 -6.54 22.58
C ASN A 212 -5.05 -5.44 23.62
N SER A 213 -5.09 -4.16 23.23
CA SER A 213 -4.83 -3.05 24.17
C SER A 213 -5.92 -2.88 25.22
N LYS A 214 -7.19 -3.15 24.88
CA LYS A 214 -8.30 -3.08 25.83
C LYS A 214 -8.24 -4.21 26.85
N GLN A 215 -7.94 -5.44 26.42
CA GLN A 215 -7.77 -6.59 27.31
C GLN A 215 -6.64 -6.38 28.33
N ILE A 216 -5.50 -5.83 27.91
CA ILE A 216 -4.37 -5.57 28.82
C ILE A 216 -4.74 -4.52 29.87
N ILE A 217 -5.47 -3.46 29.50
CA ILE A 217 -5.92 -2.42 30.44
C ILE A 217 -6.96 -2.99 31.42
N THR A 218 -7.89 -3.85 30.96
CA THR A 218 -8.86 -4.52 31.83
C THR A 218 -8.19 -5.46 32.83
N ILE A 219 -7.12 -6.16 32.45
CA ILE A 219 -6.37 -7.06 33.33
C ILE A 219 -5.53 -6.28 34.37
N ILE A 220 -5.08 -5.06 34.07
CA ILE A 220 -4.31 -4.22 35.02
C ILE A 220 -5.22 -3.52 36.05
N ILE A 221 -6.51 -3.37 35.75
CA ILE A 221 -7.50 -2.71 36.63
C ILE A 221 -8.19 -3.73 37.57
N ILE A 222 -7.97 -5.04 37.36
CA ILE A 222 -8.43 -6.13 38.24
C ILE A 222 -7.26 -6.56 39.13
#